data_AF-A0A2V5UBD9-F1
#
_entry.id   AF-A0A2V5UBD9-F1
#
_cell.length_a   1.000
_cell.length_b   1.000
_cell.length_c   1.000
_cell.angle_alpha   90.00
_cell.angle_beta   90.00
_cell.angle_gamma   90.00
#
_symmetry.space_group_name_H-M   'P 1'
#
loop_
_entity.id
_entity.type
_entity.pdbx_description
1 polymer ?
#
loop_
_entity_poly.entity_id
_entity_poly.type
_entity_poly.pdbx_seq_one_letter_code
_entity_poly.pdbx_strand_id
1 'polypeptide(L)' 'AAIEKKDYDGAMAGLLKIKQTVTTEEQQMQYMVLCREARDKLNEAAATDAKAAEAVDALRAMTRGR' A
#
# COMPACT_ATOMS: atom_id res chain seq x y z
N ALA A 1 -7.20 -11.58 -2.50
CA ALA A 1 -6.51 -10.27 -2.72
C ALA A 1 -5.00 -10.46 -2.60
N ALA A 2 -4.14 -9.69 -3.29
CA ALA A 2 -2.69 -9.92 -3.33
C ALA A 2 -2.03 -10.06 -1.93
N ILE A 3 -2.53 -9.34 -0.93
CA ILE A 3 -2.12 -9.44 0.48
C ILE A 3 -2.46 -10.81 1.11
N GLU A 4 -3.61 -11.42 0.79
CA GLU A 4 -3.96 -12.78 1.25
C GLU A 4 -3.12 -13.87 0.56
N LYS A 5 -2.57 -13.55 -0.61
CA LYS A 5 -1.64 -14.44 -1.34
C LYS A 5 -0.18 -14.25 -0.92
N LYS A 6 0.09 -13.41 0.09
CA LYS A 6 1.45 -12.96 0.47
C LYS A 6 2.23 -12.27 -0.66
N ASP A 7 1.51 -11.81 -1.68
CA ASP A 7 2.06 -11.06 -2.80
C ASP A 7 2.01 -9.56 -2.44
N TYR A 8 2.82 -9.20 -1.44
CA TYR A 8 2.95 -7.83 -0.97
C TYR A 8 3.60 -6.93 -2.03
N ASP A 9 4.54 -7.48 -2.80
CA ASP A 9 5.18 -6.81 -3.93
C ASP A 9 4.15 -6.45 -5.01
N GLY A 10 3.25 -7.38 -5.36
CA GLY A 10 2.15 -7.14 -6.29
C GLY A 10 1.16 -6.09 -5.79
N ALA A 11 0.86 -6.09 -4.49
CA ALA A 11 0.01 -5.06 -3.87
C ALA A 11 0.66 -3.66 -3.95
N MET A 12 1.95 -3.57 -3.63
CA MET A 12 2.72 -2.33 -3.70
C MET A 12 2.88 -1.82 -5.13
N ALA A 13 3.16 -2.69 -6.10
CA ALA A 13 3.25 -2.35 -7.51
C ALA A 13 1.89 -1.86 -8.06
N GLY A 14 0.78 -2.47 -7.62
CA GLY A 14 -0.57 -2.02 -7.93
C GLY A 14 -0.85 -0.62 -7.40
N LEU A 15 -0.51 -0.35 -6.13
CA LEU A 15 -0.67 0.98 -5.52
C LEU A 15 0.21 2.03 -6.19
N LEU A 16 1.44 1.69 -6.59
CA LEU A 16 2.31 2.60 -7.33
C LEU A 16 1.71 2.99 -8.68
N LYS A 17 1.14 2.01 -9.42
CA LYS A 17 0.45 2.29 -10.69
C LYS A 17 -0.75 3.18 -10.48
N ILE A 18 -1.57 2.93 -9.46
CA ILE A 18 -2.71 3.80 -9.14
C ILE A 18 -2.21 5.22 -8.86
N LYS A 19 -1.17 5.40 -8.04
CA LYS A 19 -0.56 6.70 -7.77
C LYS A 19 -0.16 7.46 -9.04
N GLN A 20 0.42 6.76 -10.02
CA GLN A 20 0.80 7.36 -11.31
C GLN A 20 -0.42 7.78 -12.15
N THR A 21 -1.57 7.13 -11.97
CA THR A 21 -2.82 7.48 -12.66
C THR A 21 -3.66 8.51 -11.92
N VAL A 22 -3.33 8.83 -10.66
CA VAL A 22 -4.00 9.90 -9.90
C VAL A 22 -3.63 11.25 -10.50
N THR A 23 -4.59 11.91 -11.13
CA THR A 23 -4.45 13.25 -11.71
C THR A 23 -5.40 14.27 -11.10
N THR A 24 -6.39 13.83 -10.31
CA THR A 24 -7.37 14.69 -9.65
C THR A 24 -7.34 14.54 -8.13
N GLU A 25 -7.84 15.56 -7.41
CA GLU A 25 -7.93 15.52 -5.95
C GLU A 25 -8.86 14.41 -5.45
N GLU A 26 -9.96 14.12 -6.15
CA GLU A 26 -10.85 13.00 -5.81
C GLU A 26 -10.15 11.65 -5.93
N GLN A 27 -9.37 11.45 -7.01
CA GLN A 27 -8.55 10.25 -7.15
C GLN A 27 -7.47 10.18 -6.08
N GLN A 28 -6.92 11.32 -5.67
CA GLN A 28 -5.94 11.38 -4.60
C GLN A 28 -6.53 11.03 -3.24
N MET A 29 -7.77 11.47 -2.96
CA MET A 29 -8.50 11.06 -1.76
C MET A 29 -8.81 9.57 -1.78
N GLN A 30 -9.28 9.02 -2.90
CA GLN A 30 -9.51 7.58 -3.05
C GLN A 30 -8.22 6.78 -2.89
N TYR A 31 -7.12 7.27 -3.46
CA TYR A 31 -5.80 6.67 -3.32
C TYR A 31 -5.30 6.67 -1.88
N MET A 32 -5.50 7.77 -1.14
CA MET A 32 -5.16 7.87 0.28
C MET A 32 -5.97 6.87 1.13
N VAL A 33 -7.26 6.69 0.84
CA VAL A 33 -8.11 5.68 1.50
C VAL A 33 -7.61 4.26 1.20
N LEU A 34 -7.34 3.96 -0.07
CA LEU A 34 -6.76 2.67 -0.50
C LEU A 34 -5.42 2.38 0.17
N CYS A 35 -4.54 3.38 0.28
CA CYS A 35 -3.27 3.23 0.98
C CYS A 35 -3.48 2.93 2.46
N ARG A 36 -4.46 3.57 3.11
CA ARG A 36 -4.78 3.32 4.52
C ARG A 36 -5.30 1.90 4.73
N GLU A 37 -6.23 1.43 3.91
CA GLU A 37 -6.73 0.06 4.00
C GLU A 37 -5.64 -0.99 3.72
N ALA A 38 -4.77 -0.74 2.73
CA ALA A 38 -3.63 -1.59 2.44
C ALA A 38 -2.66 -1.62 3.63
N ARG A 39 -2.39 -0.47 4.26
CA ARG A 39 -1.55 -0.37 5.44
C ARG A 39 -2.10 -1.17 6.61
N ASP A 40 -3.40 -1.10 6.88
CA ASP A 40 -4.02 -1.79 7.99
C ASP A 40 -3.92 -3.32 7.79
N LYS A 41 -4.20 -3.81 6.59
CA LYS A 41 -4.02 -5.24 6.24
C LYS A 41 -2.57 -5.69 6.27
N LEU A 42 -1.64 -4.85 5.82
CA LEU A 42 -0.20 -5.14 5.90
C LEU A 42 0.30 -5.12 7.34
N ASN A 43 -0.21 -4.25 8.21
CA ASN A 43 0.10 -4.24 9.65
C ASN A 43 -0.39 -5.51 10.35
N GLU A 44 -1.61 -5.98 10.02
CA GLU A 44 -2.12 -7.26 10.52
C GLU A 44 -1.23 -8.43 10.08
N ALA A 45 -0.82 -8.44 8.81
CA ALA A 45 0.11 -9.44 8.30
C ALA A 45 1.53 -9.31 8.91
N ALA A 46 1.99 -8.09 9.20
CA ALA A 46 3.32 -7.80 9.76
C ALA A 46 3.53 -8.39 11.15
N ALA A 47 2.46 -8.69 11.88
CA ALA A 47 2.53 -9.43 13.13
C ALA A 47 3.11 -10.86 12.95
N THR A 48 3.03 -11.41 11.73
CA THR A 48 3.40 -12.80 11.42
C THR A 48 4.35 -12.95 10.22
N ASP A 49 4.53 -11.90 9.40
CA ASP A 49 5.34 -11.93 8.18
C ASP A 49 6.23 -10.69 8.09
N ALA A 50 7.55 -10.89 8.08
CA ALA A 50 8.53 -9.81 7.99
C ALA A 50 8.43 -9.03 6.67
N LYS A 51 7.98 -9.66 5.56
CA LYS A 51 7.79 -8.97 4.28
C LYS A 51 6.62 -8.00 4.31
N ALA A 52 5.59 -8.31 5.09
CA ALA A 52 4.49 -7.39 5.28
C ALA A 52 4.95 -6.13 6.03
N ALA A 53 5.87 -6.26 7.00
CA ALA A 53 6.47 -5.12 7.69
C ALA A 53 7.28 -4.22 6.73
N GLU A 54 8.10 -4.81 5.86
CA GLU A 54 8.83 -4.07 4.81
C GLU A 54 7.87 -3.36 3.85
N ALA A 55 6.76 -4.00 3.47
CA ALA A 55 5.74 -3.39 2.64
C ALA A 55 5.01 -2.22 3.36
N VAL A 56 4.78 -2.31 4.68
CA VAL A 56 4.27 -1.17 5.47
C VAL A 56 5.23 0.01 5.41
N ASP A 57 6.53 -0.23 5.58
CA ASP A 57 7.55 0.82 5.55
C ASP A 57 7.68 1.44 4.15
N ALA A 58 7.63 0.63 3.10
CA ALA A 58 7.62 1.09 1.71
C ALA A 58 6.38 1.95 1.40
N LEU A 59 5.19 1.52 1.86
CA LEU A 59 3.95 2.29 1.72
C LEU A 59 4.01 3.61 2.51
N ARG A 60 4.63 3.58 3.69
CA ARG A 60 4.84 4.78 4.50
C ARG A 60 5.79 5.76 3.83
N ALA A 61 6.86 5.28 3.19
CA ALA A 61 7.76 6.11 2.40
C ALA A 61 7.04 6.75 1.19
N MET A 62 6.23 5.96 0.47
CA MET A 62 5.46 6.44 -0.69
C MET A 62 4.44 7.53 -0.37
N THR A 63 3.82 7.46 0.82
CA THR A 63 2.77 8.38 1.26
C THR A 63 3.32 9.61 2.00
N ARG A 64 4.44 9.48 2.72
CA ARG A 64 5.06 10.61 3.43
C ARG A 64 6.00 11.48 2.60
N GLY A 65 6.41 11.04 1.40
CA GLY A 65 7.25 11.86 0.52
C GLY A 65 8.60 12.21 1.15
N ARG A 66 9.56 11.30 1.06
CA ARG A 66 10.99 11.63 1.16
C ARG A 66 11.70 11.11 -0.06
#